data_AF-A0ABD1Q1R5-F1
#
_entry.id   AF-A0ABD1Q1R5-F1
#
_cell.length_a   1.000
_cell.length_b   1.000
_cell.length_c   1.000
_cell.angle_alpha   90.00
_cell.angle_beta   90.00
_cell.angle_gamma   90.00
#
_symmetry.space_group_name_H-M   'P 1'
#
loop_
_entity.id
_entity.type
_entity.pdbx_description
1 polymer ?
#
loop_
_entity_poly.entity_id
_entity_poly.type
_entity_poly.pdbx_seq_one_letter_code
_entity_poly.pdbx_strand_id
1 'polypeptide(L)'
;MSLADKTPPTNIRDEFGVVVAMQAKTTVEQLSPENTEAMAIQDGLNFARDRGFRIAEVECDSLRVIQSLKSDLCCAPNASVLLNIISSLREVSSGSCRFIPH
;
A
#
# COMPACT_ATOMS: atom_id res chain seq x y z
N MET A 1 23.79 -15.73 -3.55
CA MET A 1 23.60 -14.40 -4.15
C MET A 1 22.15 -14.02 -3.86
N SER A 2 21.91 -13.17 -2.87
CA SER A 2 20.55 -12.86 -2.37
C SER A 2 19.91 -11.82 -3.30
N LEU A 3 18.85 -12.23 -4.01
CA LEU A 3 17.97 -11.33 -4.75
C LEU A 3 17.05 -10.66 -3.74
N ALA A 4 17.47 -9.51 -3.20
CA ALA A 4 16.55 -8.65 -2.48
C ALA A 4 15.60 -8.03 -3.51
N ASP A 5 14.32 -8.39 -3.45
CA ASP A 5 13.30 -7.70 -4.24
C ASP A 5 13.07 -6.31 -3.64
N LYS A 6 13.22 -5.29 -4.47
CA LYS A 6 12.97 -3.91 -4.06
C LYS A 6 11.45 -3.72 -4.00
N THR A 7 10.92 -3.38 -2.83
CA THR A 7 9.56 -2.86 -2.78
C THR A 7 9.50 -1.54 -3.56
N PRO A 8 8.40 -1.27 -4.29
CA PRO A 8 8.23 0.02 -4.95
C PRO A 8 8.26 1.14 -3.91
N PRO A 9 8.82 2.31 -4.26
CA PRO A 9 8.84 3.43 -3.34
C PRO A 9 7.42 3.95 -3.09
N THR A 10 7.10 4.23 -1.83
CA THR A 10 5.82 4.80 -1.42
C THR A 10 5.93 6.32 -1.36
N ASN A 11 5.07 7.01 -2.09
CA ASN A 11 5.00 8.48 -2.13
C ASN A 11 3.71 8.96 -1.45
N ILE A 12 3.83 9.99 -0.61
CA ILE A 12 2.68 10.77 -0.14
C ILE A 12 2.64 12.05 -0.96
N ARG A 13 1.47 12.32 -1.55
CA ARG A 13 1.23 13.50 -2.38
C ARG A 13 0.21 14.42 -1.72
N ASP A 14 0.35 15.72 -1.93
CA ASP A 14 -0.70 16.69 -1.62
C ASP A 14 -1.79 16.71 -2.71
N GLU A 15 -2.80 17.56 -2.54
CA GLU A 15 -3.91 17.73 -3.47
C GLU A 15 -3.52 18.24 -4.86
N PHE A 16 -2.33 18.82 -5.01
CA PHE A 16 -1.76 19.26 -6.29
C PHE A 16 -0.87 18.19 -6.94
N GLY A 17 -0.75 17.02 -6.31
CA GLY A 17 0.09 15.92 -6.77
C GLY A 17 1.57 16.09 -6.44
N VAL A 18 1.95 17.07 -5.61
CA VAL A 18 3.33 17.30 -5.19
C VAL A 18 3.72 16.28 -4.13
N VAL A 19 4.86 15.62 -4.31
CA VAL A 19 5.38 14.66 -3.33
C VAL A 19 5.86 15.42 -2.09
N VAL A 20 5.19 15.20 -0.96
CA VAL A 20 5.52 15.83 0.34
C VAL A 20 6.32 14.91 1.24
N ALA A 21 6.25 13.60 1.01
CA ALA A 21 7.07 12.61 1.69
C ALA A 21 7.26 11.37 0.82
N MET A 22 8.38 10.68 0.99
CA MET A 22 8.71 9.46 0.26
C MET A 22 9.44 8.48 1.17
N GLN A 23 9.14 7.19 1.01
CA GLN A 23 9.86 6.10 1.64
C GLN A 23 10.22 5.04 0.62
N ALA A 24 11.45 4.57 0.67
CA ALA A 24 11.88 3.36 -0.03
C ALA A 24 12.36 2.36 1.02
N LYS A 25 11.93 1.11 0.88
CA LYS A 25 12.34 0.01 1.74
C LYS A 25 12.86 -1.12 0.86
N THR A 26 13.62 -2.03 1.45
CA THR A 26 14.07 -3.23 0.76
C THR A 26 13.65 -4.42 1.59
N THR A 27 13.00 -5.38 0.94
CA THR A 27 12.59 -6.64 1.55
C THR A 27 13.55 -7.73 1.11
N VAL A 28 13.97 -8.57 2.05
CA VAL A 28 14.88 -9.71 1.77
C VAL A 28 14.09 -10.96 1.37
N GLU A 29 12.77 -10.93 1.55
CA GLU A 29 11.86 -12.04 1.24
C GLU A 29 11.50 -12.05 -0.25
N GLN A 30 11.43 -13.25 -0.83
CA GLN A 30 10.85 -13.45 -2.15
C GLN A 30 9.33 -13.42 -2.03
N LEU A 31 8.73 -12.29 -2.40
CA LEU A 31 7.30 -12.08 -2.37
C LEU A 31 6.73 -12.15 -3.78
N SER A 32 5.46 -12.55 -3.91
CA SER A 32 4.75 -12.37 -5.18
C SER A 32 4.58 -10.86 -5.45
N PRO A 33 4.48 -10.43 -6.71
CA PRO A 33 4.22 -9.03 -7.04
C PRO A 33 3.03 -8.46 -6.26
N GLU A 34 1.93 -9.21 -6.14
CA GLU A 34 0.75 -8.76 -5.38
C GLU A 34 1.03 -8.59 -3.88
N ASN A 35 1.86 -9.44 -3.29
CA ASN A 35 2.25 -9.31 -1.89
C ASN A 35 3.22 -8.15 -1.68
N THR A 36 4.13 -7.92 -2.62
CA THR A 36 5.04 -6.76 -2.62
C THR A 36 4.25 -5.46 -2.65
N GLU A 37 3.24 -5.36 -3.53
CA GLU A 37 2.36 -4.19 -3.63
C GLU A 37 1.50 -4.00 -2.37
N ALA A 38 0.90 -5.08 -1.85
CA ALA A 38 0.14 -5.01 -0.61
C ALA A 38 1.00 -4.55 0.57
N MET A 39 2.22 -5.09 0.70
CA MET A 39 3.16 -4.66 1.74
C MET A 39 3.62 -3.21 1.57
N ALA A 40 3.83 -2.75 0.34
CA ALA A 40 4.14 -1.35 0.06
C ALA A 40 3.01 -0.41 0.50
N ILE A 41 1.74 -0.78 0.27
CA ILE A 41 0.59 -0.04 0.78
C ILE A 41 0.59 -0.02 2.31
N GLN A 42 0.81 -1.17 2.95
CA GLN A 42 0.82 -1.27 4.41
C GLN A 42 1.92 -0.40 5.03
N ASP A 43 3.14 -0.51 4.52
CA ASP A 43 4.28 0.31 4.96
C ASP A 43 4.02 1.80 4.72
N GLY A 44 3.42 2.16 3.58
CA GLY A 44 3.02 3.52 3.27
C GLY A 44 2.00 4.12 4.25
N LEU A 45 0.99 3.34 4.63
CA LEU A 45 -0.02 3.76 5.61
C LEU A 45 0.58 3.92 7.00
N ASN A 46 1.45 3.00 7.41
CA ASN A 46 2.19 3.12 8.67
C ASN A 46 3.06 4.37 8.67
N PHE A 47 3.80 4.61 7.59
CA PHE A 47 4.63 5.79 7.42
C PHE A 47 3.83 7.10 7.46
N ALA A 48 2.66 7.12 6.81
CA ALA A 48 1.75 8.26 6.84
C ALA A 48 1.28 8.54 8.28
N ARG A 49 0.82 7.50 8.99
CA ARG A 49 0.36 7.60 10.38
C ARG A 49 1.47 8.10 11.30
N ASP A 50 2.67 7.53 11.20
CA ASP A 50 3.81 7.88 12.05
C ASP A 50 4.28 9.33 11.83
N ARG A 51 3.94 9.91 10.67
CA ARG A 51 4.22 11.31 10.34
C ARG A 51 3.02 12.25 10.54
N GLY A 52 1.91 11.73 11.07
CA GLY A 52 0.71 12.52 11.35
C GLY A 52 -0.09 12.92 10.11
N PHE A 53 0.13 12.26 8.97
CA PHE A 53 -0.67 12.49 7.76
C PHE A 53 -2.01 11.78 7.87
N ARG A 54 -3.05 12.43 7.33
CA ARG A 54 -4.32 11.78 7.00
C ARG A 54 -4.33 11.51 5.51
N ILE A 55 -4.60 10.27 5.13
CA ILE A 55 -4.63 9.86 3.72
C ILE A 55 -6.05 10.00 3.20
N ALA A 56 -6.22 10.56 2.00
CA ALA A 56 -7.53 10.71 1.36
C ALA A 56 -7.81 9.59 0.34
N GLU A 57 -6.77 9.12 -0.35
CA GLU A 57 -6.87 8.08 -1.36
C GLU A 57 -5.55 7.30 -1.41
N VAL A 58 -5.63 5.98 -1.56
CA VAL A 58 -4.48 5.12 -1.85
C VAL A 58 -4.48 4.75 -3.32
N GLU A 59 -3.34 4.93 -3.98
CA GLU A 59 -3.15 4.64 -5.40
C GLU A 59 -2.16 3.50 -5.57
N CYS A 60 -2.52 2.49 -6.38
CA CYS A 60 -1.67 1.33 -6.67
C CYS A 60 -1.90 0.87 -8.12
N ASP A 61 -0.85 0.38 -8.77
CA ASP A 61 -0.86 -0.14 -10.15
C ASP A 61 -1.18 -1.63 -10.24
N SER A 62 -1.43 -2.29 -9.10
CA SER A 62 -1.96 -3.64 -9.07
C SER A 62 -3.47 -3.63 -8.96
N LEU A 63 -4.13 -3.83 -10.12
CA LEU A 63 -5.59 -3.94 -10.19
C LEU A 63 -6.12 -5.01 -9.24
N ARG A 64 -5.40 -6.12 -9.09
CA ARG A 64 -5.75 -7.22 -8.17
C ARG A 64 -5.76 -6.75 -6.72
N VAL A 65 -4.73 -6.01 -6.28
CA VAL A 65 -4.65 -5.50 -4.91
C VAL A 65 -5.79 -4.50 -4.65
N ILE A 66 -6.06 -3.58 -5.58
CA ILE A 66 -7.18 -2.63 -5.44
C ILE A 66 -8.53 -3.34 -5.38
N GLN A 67 -8.74 -4.38 -6.20
CA GLN A 67 -9.96 -5.19 -6.15
C GLN A 67 -10.09 -5.92 -4.81
N SER A 68 -9.00 -6.51 -4.30
CA SER A 68 -8.99 -7.18 -3.00
C SER A 68 -9.24 -6.24 -1.83
N LEU A 69 -8.74 -4.99 -1.88
CA LEU A 69 -9.01 -3.98 -0.86
C LEU A 69 -10.46 -3.46 -0.89
N LYS A 70 -11.12 -3.53 -2.06
CA LYS A 70 -12.51 -3.12 -2.24
C LYS A 70 -13.51 -4.23 -1.95
N SER A 71 -13.11 -5.50 -2.07
CA SER A 71 -13.98 -6.64 -1.80
C SER A 71 -13.95 -7.03 -0.33
N ASP A 72 -15.11 -7.21 0.31
CA ASP A 72 -15.21 -7.79 1.66
C ASP A 72 -14.76 -9.28 1.73
N LEU A 73 -14.37 -9.88 0.60
CA LEU A 73 -13.96 -11.28 0.50
C LEU A 73 -12.44 -11.44 0.71
N CYS A 74 -12.05 -11.57 1.97
CA CYS A 74 -10.72 -12.02 2.37
C CYS A 74 -10.58 -13.55 2.23
N CYS A 75 -10.58 -14.08 1.00
CA CYS A 75 -10.32 -15.50 0.73
C CYS A 75 -8.93 -15.76 0.09
N ALA A 76 -8.05 -14.76 0.06
CA ALA A 76 -6.71 -14.90 -0.49
C ALA A 76 -5.71 -15.39 0.58
N PRO A 77 -4.64 -16.12 0.20
CA PRO A 77 -3.61 -16.61 1.14
C PRO A 77 -2.88 -15.49 1.91
N ASN A 78 -2.98 -14.25 1.45
CA ASN A 78 -2.48 -13.03 2.10
C ASN A 78 -3.56 -12.25 2.87
N ALA A 79 -4.67 -12.90 3.22
CA ALA A 79 -5.81 -12.29 3.92
C ALA A 79 -5.42 -11.49 5.16
N SER A 80 -4.43 -11.94 5.94
CA SER A 80 -3.96 -11.21 7.13
C SER A 80 -3.33 -9.85 6.81
N VAL A 81 -2.52 -9.78 5.75
CA VAL A 81 -1.91 -8.52 5.29
C VAL A 81 -2.99 -7.59 4.75
N LEU A 82 -3.91 -8.11 3.93
CA LEU A 82 -5.02 -7.34 3.39
C LEU A 82 -5.95 -6.80 4.49
N LEU A 83 -6.29 -7.61 5.50
CA LEU A 83 -7.09 -7.18 6.64
C LEU A 83 -6.40 -6.08 7.44
N ASN A 84 -5.09 -6.18 7.65
CA ASN A 84 -4.32 -5.14 8.33
C ASN A 84 -4.25 -3.84 7.51
N ILE A 85 -4.22 -3.93 6.18
CA ILE A 85 -4.31 -2.75 5.31
C ILE A 85 -5.69 -2.14 5.39
N ILE A 86 -6.76 -2.94 5.36
CA ILE A 86 -8.14 -2.46 5.48
C ILE A 86 -8.37 -1.78 6.83
N SER A 87 -7.88 -2.36 7.93
CA SER A 87 -7.97 -1.72 9.25
C SER A 87 -7.18 -0.42 9.31
N SER A 88 -5.94 -0.43 8.80
CA SER A 88 -5.10 0.77 8.75
C SER A 88 -5.75 1.86 7.90
N LEU A 89 -6.28 1.53 6.72
CA LEU A 89 -7.04 2.45 5.87
C LEU A 89 -8.18 3.10 6.66
N ARG A 90 -8.98 2.34 7.41
CA ARG A 90 -10.08 2.89 8.22
C ARG A 90 -9.59 3.80 9.35
N GLU A 91 -8.37 3.60 9.85
CA GLU A 91 -7.77 4.42 10.92
C GLU A 91 -7.13 5.71 10.40
N VAL A 92 -6.37 5.64 9.30
CA VAL A 92 -5.62 6.79 8.74
C VAL A 92 -6.41 7.58 7.70
N SER A 93 -7.56 7.07 7.24
CA SER A 93 -8.32 7.66 6.14
C SER A 93 -9.83 7.53 6.30
N SER A 94 -10.56 8.41 5.59
CA SER A 94 -11.92 8.15 5.11
C SER A 94 -11.90 7.51 3.71
N GLY A 95 -10.74 7.00 3.30
CA GLY A 95 -10.23 7.17 1.95
C GLY A 95 -10.45 5.98 1.03
N SER A 96 -10.73 6.30 -0.23
CA SER A 96 -10.89 5.35 -1.32
C SER A 96 -9.57 4.70 -1.70
N CYS A 97 -9.65 3.61 -2.45
CA CYS A 97 -8.51 3.04 -3.16
C CYS A 97 -8.73 3.21 -4.67
N ARG A 98 -7.68 3.59 -5.41
CA ARG A 98 -7.71 3.83 -6.85
C ARG A 98 -6.61 3.08 -7.57
N PHE A 99 -6.98 2.49 -8.70
CA PHE A 99 -6.03 1.89 -9.62
C PHE A 99 -5.44 2.96 -10.54
N ILE A 100 -4.12 2.98 -10.69
CA ILE A 100 -3.43 3.80 -11.69
C ILE A 100 -2.73 2.87 -12.68
N PRO A 101 -3.08 2.92 -13.98
CA PRO A 101 -2.36 2.16 -14.99
C PRO A 101 -0.94 2.70 -15.16
N HIS A 102 0.03 1.80 -15.26
CA HIS A 102 1.43 2.12 -15.47
C HIS A 102 1.86 2.01 -16.93
#